data_AF-A0A8T2P7U4-F1
#
_entry.id   AF-A0A8T2P7U4-F1
#
_cell.length_a   1.000
_cell.length_b   1.000
_cell.length_c   1.000
_cell.angle_alpha   90.00
_cell.angle_beta   90.00
_cell.angle_gamma   90.00
#
_symmetry.space_group_name_H-M   'P 1'
#
loop_
_entity.id
_entity.type
_entity.pdbx_description
1 polymer ?
#
loop_
_entity_poly.entity_id
_entity_poly.type
_entity_poly.pdbx_seq_one_letter_code
_entity_poly.pdbx_strand_id
1 'polypeptide(L)'
;GKHCILDVSGNAIKRLQVAQLYPIAIFIKPRSIESLMDMNKRLTEDQAKKTYDRAVKLEQEFGEYFTAVVQGDSLEDIYTQCKLVIEEQSGPYIWISSKEKL
;
A
#
# COMPACT_ATOMS: atom_id res chain seq x y z
N GLY A 1 0.19 -15.42 15.80
CA GLY A 1 -1.18 -14.92 15.53
C GLY A 1 -1.50 -15.09 14.06
N LYS A 2 -2.68 -14.67 13.60
CA LYS A 2 -3.00 -14.56 12.16
C LYS A 2 -3.03 -13.07 11.77
N HIS A 3 -2.63 -12.75 10.55
CA HIS A 3 -2.83 -11.41 9.99
C HIS A 3 -4.24 -11.27 9.43
N CYS A 4 -4.95 -10.20 9.82
CA CYS A 4 -6.24 -9.87 9.26
C CYS A 4 -6.04 -9.08 7.96
N ILE A 5 -6.63 -9.54 6.86
CA ILE A 5 -6.67 -8.79 5.59
C ILE A 5 -7.90 -7.89 5.61
N LEU A 6 -7.68 -6.59 5.41
CA LEU A 6 -8.72 -5.58 5.48
C LEU A 6 -8.96 -4.96 4.10
N ASP A 7 -10.20 -5.06 3.62
CA ASP A 7 -10.68 -4.34 2.44
C ASP A 7 -11.29 -3.00 2.88
N VAL A 8 -10.42 -2.00 3.07
CA VAL A 8 -10.75 -0.69 3.65
C VAL A 8 -9.94 0.43 3.00
N SER A 9 -10.39 1.68 3.15
CA SER A 9 -9.65 2.86 2.66
C SER A 9 -8.53 3.32 3.59
N GLY A 10 -7.65 4.21 3.12
CA GLY A 10 -6.53 4.78 3.90
C GLY A 10 -6.96 5.43 5.23
N ASN A 11 -8.20 5.92 5.32
CA ASN A 11 -8.75 6.43 6.58
C ASN A 11 -8.83 5.38 7.70
N ALA A 12 -8.92 4.10 7.37
CA ALA A 12 -8.89 3.03 8.36
C ALA A 12 -7.51 2.90 9.04
N ILE A 13 -6.42 3.21 8.33
CA ILE A 13 -5.06 3.16 8.89
C ILE A 13 -4.96 4.07 10.12
N LYS A 14 -5.44 5.32 9.97
CA LYS A 14 -5.49 6.31 11.07
C LYS A 14 -6.29 5.80 12.26
N ARG A 15 -7.47 5.22 12.02
CA ARG A 15 -8.33 4.70 13.08
C ARG A 15 -7.71 3.53 13.82
N LEU A 16 -7.03 2.63 13.10
CA LEU A 16 -6.33 1.50 13.70
C LEU A 16 -5.18 1.98 14.59
N GLN A 17 -4.37 2.93 14.13
CA GLN A 17 -3.28 3.51 14.92
C GLN A 17 -3.79 4.17 16.21
N VAL A 18 -4.90 4.91 16.14
CA VAL A 18 -5.57 5.48 17.34
C VAL A 18 -6.02 4.38 18.31
N ALA A 19 -6.50 3.25 17.78
CA ALA A 19 -6.86 2.07 18.57
C ALA A 19 -5.66 1.23 19.04
N GLN A 20 -4.42 1.71 18.87
CA GLN A 20 -3.18 0.98 19.20
C GLN A 20 -3.03 -0.35 18.43
N LEU A 21 -3.66 -0.43 17.26
CA LEU A 21 -3.48 -1.50 16.29
C LEU A 21 -2.65 -0.93 15.15
N TYR A 22 -1.42 -1.43 14.98
CA TYR A 22 -0.50 -0.91 13.97
C TYR A 22 -0.55 -1.79 12.71
N PRO A 23 -1.31 -1.40 11.67
CA PRO A 23 -1.41 -2.21 10.46
C PRO A 23 -0.12 -2.14 9.64
N ILE A 24 0.14 -3.21 8.89
CA ILE A 24 1.12 -3.19 7.80
C ILE A 24 0.40 -2.66 6.56
N ALA A 25 0.54 -1.36 6.29
CA ALA A 25 -0.13 -0.68 5.19
C ALA A 25 0.80 -0.61 3.96
N ILE A 26 0.51 -1.43 2.95
CA ILE A 26 1.32 -1.52 1.73
C ILE A 26 0.60 -0.80 0.59
N PHE A 27 1.22 0.25 0.05
CA PHE A 27 0.73 0.93 -1.14
C PHE A 27 1.39 0.37 -2.40
N ILE A 28 0.58 -0.16 -3.32
CA ILE A 28 1.05 -0.62 -4.63
C ILE A 28 1.03 0.58 -5.57
N LYS A 29 2.20 1.16 -5.84
CA LYS A 29 2.33 2.35 -6.66
C LYS A 29 2.48 1.98 -8.15
N PRO A 30 1.50 2.31 -9.01
CA PRO A 30 1.64 2.08 -10.44
C PRO A 30 2.77 2.93 -11.00
N ARG A 31 3.60 2.36 -11.89
CA ARG A 31 4.71 3.09 -12.53
C ARG A 31 4.22 4.06 -13.60
N SER A 32 3.19 3.65 -14.34
CA SER A 32 2.55 4.44 -15.38
C SER A 32 1.17 3.85 -15.72
N ILE A 33 0.44 4.53 -16.60
CA ILE A 33 -0.85 4.04 -17.13
C ILE A 33 -0.61 2.79 -17.99
N GLU A 34 0.46 2.77 -18.78
CA GLU A 34 0.86 1.64 -19.63
C GLU A 34 1.16 0.40 -18.78
N SER A 35 1.92 0.57 -17.70
CA SER A 35 2.22 -0.53 -16.76
C SER A 35 0.95 -1.16 -16.16
N LEU A 36 -0.09 -0.35 -15.88
CA LEU A 36 -1.38 -0.87 -15.41
C LEU A 36 -2.10 -1.69 -16.49
N MET A 37 -2.06 -1.25 -17.74
CA MET A 37 -2.66 -1.96 -18.86
C MET A 37 -1.91 -3.25 -19.20
N ASP A 38 -0.58 -3.25 -19.10
CA ASP A 38 0.25 -4.44 -19.31
C ASP A 38 -0.02 -5.52 -18.26
N MET A 39 -0.15 -5.12 -16.99
CA MET A 39 -0.50 -6.04 -15.89
C MET A 39 -1.94 -6.55 -16.00
N ASN A 40 -2.87 -5.74 -16.50
CA ASN A 40 -4.26 -6.13 -16.68
C ASN A 40 -4.80 -5.72 -18.04
N LYS A 41 -4.61 -6.62 -19.02
CA LYS A 41 -5.04 -6.46 -20.42
C LYS A 41 -6.56 -6.25 -20.63
N ARG A 42 -7.36 -6.34 -19.58
CA ARG A 42 -8.81 -6.09 -19.62
C ARG A 42 -9.17 -4.64 -19.28
N LEU A 43 -8.23 -3.84 -18.78
CA LEU A 43 -8.44 -2.42 -18.52
C LEU A 43 -8.48 -1.66 -19.84
N THR A 44 -9.48 -0.81 -20.01
CA THR A 44 -9.43 0.23 -21.04
C THR A 44 -8.47 1.34 -20.59
N GLU A 45 -7.95 2.11 -21.55
CA GLU A 45 -7.08 3.26 -21.27
C GLU A 45 -7.74 4.25 -20.30
N ASP A 46 -9.02 4.56 -20.49
CA ASP A 46 -9.79 5.42 -19.58
C ASP A 46 -9.87 4.87 -18.14
N GLN A 47 -9.98 3.55 -17.98
CA GLN A 47 -10.00 2.91 -16.67
C GLN A 47 -8.63 2.90 -16.03
N ALA A 48 -7.57 2.65 -16.81
CA ALA A 48 -6.19 2.68 -16.36
C ALA A 48 -5.81 4.11 -15.90
N LYS A 49 -6.18 5.14 -16.67
CA LYS A 49 -6.00 6.55 -16.30
C LYS A 49 -6.71 6.90 -15.00
N LYS A 50 -7.99 6.55 -14.86
CA LYS A 50 -8.75 6.76 -13.60
C LYS A 50 -8.11 6.04 -12.41
N THR A 51 -7.57 4.83 -12.62
CA THR A 51 -6.89 4.06 -11.58
C THR A 51 -5.58 4.74 -11.17
N TYR A 52 -4.79 5.19 -12.15
CA TYR A 52 -3.56 5.92 -11.91
C TYR A 52 -3.81 7.22 -11.15
N ASP A 53 -4.77 8.04 -11.58
CA ASP A 53 -5.14 9.30 -10.91
C ASP A 53 -5.59 9.08 -9.46
N ARG A 54 -6.33 7.99 -9.21
CA ARG A 54 -6.72 7.59 -7.85
C ARG A 54 -5.52 7.19 -7.01
N ALA A 55 -4.57 6.45 -7.58
CA ALA A 55 -3.36 6.05 -6.89
C ALA A 55 -2.51 7.27 -6.51
N VAL A 56 -2.35 8.24 -7.41
CA VAL A 56 -1.65 9.51 -7.13
C VAL A 56 -2.30 10.28 -5.98
N LYS A 57 -3.63 10.41 -5.99
CA LYS A 57 -4.36 11.05 -4.89
C LYS A 57 -4.19 10.31 -3.57
N LEU A 58 -4.26 8.98 -3.60
CA LEU A 58 -4.07 8.15 -2.42
C LEU A 58 -2.66 8.31 -1.83
N GLU A 59 -1.63 8.35 -2.67
CA GLU A 59 -0.25 8.61 -2.26
C GLU A 59 -0.09 10.00 -1.64
N GLN A 60 -0.68 11.03 -2.25
CA GLN A 60 -0.63 12.40 -1.74
C GLN A 60 -1.33 12.53 -0.37
N GLU A 61 -2.47 11.86 -0.18
CA GLU A 61 -3.28 11.98 1.03
C GLU A 61 -2.79 11.09 2.18
N PHE A 62 -2.26 9.90 1.86
CA PHE A 62 -1.95 8.88 2.85
C PHE A 62 -0.49 8.43 2.88
N GLY A 63 0.40 9.05 2.10
CA GLY A 63 1.81 8.64 1.98
C GLY A 63 2.52 8.47 3.32
N GLU A 64 2.27 9.36 4.29
CA GLU A 64 2.88 9.29 5.64
C GLU A 64 2.38 8.10 6.50
N TYR A 65 1.27 7.47 6.12
CA TYR A 65 0.67 6.36 6.87
C TYR A 65 1.04 5.00 6.30
N PHE A 66 1.64 4.94 5.12
CA PHE A 66 2.07 3.68 4.53
C PHE A 66 3.31 3.15 5.22
N THR A 67 3.29 1.86 5.54
CA THR A 67 4.47 1.13 6.03
C THR A 67 5.47 0.93 4.90
N ALA A 68 4.98 0.67 3.68
CA ALA A 68 5.83 0.49 2.51
C ALA A 68 5.10 0.92 1.22
N VAL A 69 5.90 1.31 0.23
CA VAL A 69 5.46 1.52 -1.15
C VAL A 69 6.14 0.46 -2.01
N VAL A 70 5.33 -0.32 -2.73
CA VAL A 70 5.80 -1.40 -3.61
C VAL A 70 5.53 -1.03 -5.06
N GLN A 71 6.53 -1.27 -5.91
CA GLN A 71 6.43 -1.18 -7.37
C GLN A 71 7.00 -2.46 -7.99
N GLY A 72 6.43 -2.91 -9.09
CA GLY A 72 6.89 -4.11 -9.80
C GLY A 72 6.55 -4.04 -11.28
N ASP A 73 7.21 -4.88 -12.06
CA ASP A 73 6.97 -5.03 -13.51
C ASP A 73 5.86 -6.06 -13.79
N SER A 74 5.65 -6.99 -12.86
CA SER A 74 4.59 -7.99 -12.92
C SER A 74 3.81 -8.09 -11.61
N LEU A 75 2.63 -8.71 -11.67
CA LEU A 75 1.83 -9.04 -10.48
C LEU A 75 2.58 -10.00 -9.53
N GLU A 76 3.44 -10.88 -10.08
CA GLU A 76 4.24 -11.82 -9.30
C GLU A 76 5.33 -11.10 -8.50
N ASP A 77 5.98 -10.11 -9.10
CA ASP A 77 6.96 -9.26 -8.41
C ASP A 77 6.30 -8.49 -7.27
N ILE A 78 5.16 -7.82 -7.56
CA ILE A 78 4.40 -7.07 -6.56
C ILE A 78 3.97 -8.00 -5.42
N TYR A 79 3.46 -9.18 -5.74
CA TYR A 79 3.05 -10.17 -4.74
C TYR A 79 4.23 -10.62 -3.85
N THR A 80 5.38 -10.87 -4.46
CA THR A 80 6.59 -11.27 -3.74
C THR A 80 7.09 -10.15 -2.82
N GLN A 81 7.14 -8.92 -3.31
CA GLN A 81 7.51 -7.75 -2.52
C GLN A 81 6.54 -7.52 -1.34
N CYS A 82 5.23 -7.65 -1.57
CA CYS A 82 4.24 -7.55 -0.49
C CYS A 82 4.46 -8.60 0.60
N LYS A 83 4.79 -9.85 0.22
CA LYS A 83 5.12 -10.90 1.21
C LYS A 83 6.37 -10.55 2.03
N LEU A 84 7.41 -10.04 1.38
CA LEU A 84 8.65 -9.63 2.06
C LEU A 84 8.39 -8.51 3.06
N VAL A 85 7.63 -7.48 2.67
CA VAL A 85 7.24 -6.40 3.59
C VAL A 85 6.44 -6.95 4.77
N ILE A 86 5.49 -7.87 4.53
CA ILE A 86 4.73 -8.48 5.63
C ILE A 86 5.68 -9.23 6.57
N GLU A 87 6.59 -10.05 6.04
CA GLU A 87 7.54 -10.82 6.84
C GLU A 87 8.43 -9.92 7.70
N GLU A 88 9.02 -8.88 7.11
CA GLU A 88 9.89 -7.91 7.80
C GLU A 88 9.15 -7.14 8.90
N GLN A 89 7.89 -6.79 8.66
CA GLN A 89 7.08 -5.96 9.57
C GLN A 89 6.27 -6.78 10.58
N SER A 90 6.37 -8.12 10.56
CA SER A 90 5.65 -9.03 11.47
C SER A 90 6.42 -9.42 12.74
N GLY A 91 7.61 -8.84 12.94
CA GLY A 91 8.45 -9.12 14.10
C GLY A 91 7.79 -8.79 15.44
N PRO A 92 8.32 -9.32 16.57
CA PRO A 92 7.83 -8.98 17.90
C PRO A 92 8.08 -7.51 18.30
N TYR A 93 8.97 -6.83 17.56
CA TYR A 93 9.26 -5.42 17.69
C TYR A 93 8.92 -4.73 16.37
N ILE A 94 8.21 -3.61 16.46
CA ILE A 94 7.79 -2.81 15.31
C ILE A 94 8.18 -1.35 15.51
N TRP A 95 8.39 -0.65 14.40
CA TRP A 95 8.62 0.80 14.40
C TRP A 95 7.29 1.53 14.31
N ILE A 96 7.07 2.49 15.21
CA ILE A 96 5.90 3.36 15.22
C ILE A 96 6.36 4.82 15.23
N SER A 97 5.51 5.72 14.72
CA SER A 97 5.82 7.15 14.73
C SER A 97 6.01 7.66 16.16
N SER A 98 7.12 8.36 16.39
CA SER A 98 7.38 9.02 17.68
C SER A 98 6.50 10.25 17.83
N LYS A 99 6.10 10.56 19.06
CA LYS A 99 5.42 11.81 19.40
C LYS A 99 6.40 12.98 19.55
N GLU A 100 7.69 12.69 19.57
CA GLU A 100 8.74 13.69 19.68
C GLU A 100 8.90 14.42 18.35
N LYS A 101 9.05 15.74 18.42
CA LYS A 101 9.37 16.57 17.25
C LYS A 101 10.87 16.51 17.00
N LEU A 102 11.25 16.47 15.72
CA LEU A 102 12.63 16.62 15.25
C LEU A 102 13.21 17.99 15.62
#